data_AF-A0A9P6WIH1-F1
#
_entry.id   AF-A0A9P6WIH1-F1
#
_cell.length_a   1.000
_cell.length_b   1.000
_cell.length_c   1.000
_cell.angle_alpha   90.00
_cell.angle_beta   90.00
_cell.angle_gamma   90.00
#
_symmetry.space_group_name_H-M   'P 1'
#
loop_
_entity.id
_entity.type
_entity.pdbx_description
1 polymer ?
#
loop_
_entity_poly.entity_id
_entity_poly.type
_entity_poly.pdbx_seq_one_letter_code
_entity_poly.pdbx_strand_id
1 'polypeptide(L)'
;MPNKNKRRLHAEFVPSPNEHPPVSLQDIPPQVISALSIPSPTFDEIIDTLDNFTARFSFMINFDSKQKDFKPLLINLSLLTPFYVYLMKHYISYKLWIICVSVYFLIHYSTWCIALRRLLFRLKIVKQILSFLTNEIYSMTDNEIEVALLNLNTKNSIDQNTKIVEFQLMENERRWVGLGWCKKMLFLERLPFCTIDFKNSYNDLNEFQFPKLKNYSSSKWIWLDKNWIVDSNTNWTYYDNHWKHGQNFDSITKYTRSRNLKRQCLVVLNK
;
A
#
# COMPACT_ATOMS: atom_id res chain seq x y z
N MET A 1 -21.34 -23.93 54.63
CA MET A 1 -20.64 -23.18 53.56
C MET A 1 -20.23 -21.81 54.11
N PRO A 2 -18.93 -21.44 54.11
CA PRO A 2 -18.48 -20.22 54.76
C PRO A 2 -18.54 -19.01 53.81
N ASN A 3 -19.13 -17.93 54.30
CA ASN A 3 -19.33 -16.67 53.59
C ASN A 3 -18.04 -15.81 53.69
N LYS A 4 -17.33 -15.60 52.57
CA LYS A 4 -16.09 -14.81 52.50
C LYS A 4 -16.41 -13.31 52.46
N ASN A 5 -16.31 -12.66 53.61
CA ASN A 5 -16.27 -11.19 53.71
C ASN A 5 -14.89 -10.67 53.24
N LYS A 6 -14.82 -10.16 52.00
CA LYS A 6 -13.69 -9.34 51.50
C LYS A 6 -13.76 -7.95 52.15
N ARG A 7 -12.90 -7.67 53.13
CA ARG A 7 -12.65 -6.29 53.60
C ARG A 7 -11.83 -5.55 52.54
N ARG A 8 -12.41 -4.52 51.92
CA ARG A 8 -11.68 -3.54 51.10
C ARG A 8 -10.93 -2.61 52.06
N LEU A 9 -9.60 -2.61 52.02
CA LEU A 9 -8.79 -1.62 52.69
C LEU A 9 -8.80 -0.35 51.84
N HIS A 10 -9.53 0.67 52.28
CA HIS A 10 -9.41 2.02 51.75
C HIS A 10 -8.18 2.65 52.39
N ALA A 11 -7.16 2.98 51.58
CA ALA A 11 -6.06 3.82 52.02
C ALA A 11 -6.53 5.27 51.97
N GLU A 12 -6.67 5.89 53.14
CA GLU A 12 -7.02 7.30 53.29
C GLU A 12 -5.73 8.11 53.20
N PHE A 13 -5.67 9.05 52.25
CA PHE A 13 -4.50 9.89 52.03
C PHE A 13 -4.54 11.03 53.06
N VAL A 14 -3.65 10.99 54.06
CA VAL A 14 -3.49 12.08 55.03
C VAL A 14 -2.48 13.07 54.47
N PRO A 15 -2.86 14.31 54.11
CA PRO A 15 -1.90 15.32 53.72
C PRO A 15 -1.09 15.75 54.96
N SER A 16 0.22 15.59 54.89
CA SER A 16 1.16 16.08 55.91
C SER A 16 1.08 17.61 55.98
N PRO A 17 0.71 18.20 57.13
CA PRO A 17 0.76 19.64 57.31
C PRO A 17 2.16 19.99 57.81
N ASN A 18 3.08 20.35 56.92
CA ASN A 18 4.27 21.10 57.31
C ASN A 18 4.79 21.85 56.08
N GLU A 19 4.77 23.18 56.19
CA GLU A 19 5.46 24.11 55.32
C GLU A 19 6.92 23.63 55.15
N HIS A 20 7.30 23.28 53.93
CA HIS A 20 8.69 23.02 53.63
C HIS A 20 9.44 24.37 53.74
N PRO A 21 10.51 24.47 54.56
CA PRO A 21 11.33 25.67 54.57
C PRO A 21 11.94 25.89 53.18
N PRO A 22 12.24 27.12 52.77
CA PRO A 22 12.88 27.39 51.49
C PRO A 22 14.25 26.71 51.49
N VAL A 23 14.36 25.59 50.78
CA VAL A 23 15.63 24.87 50.60
C VAL A 23 16.57 25.79 49.83
N SER A 24 17.65 26.22 50.47
CA SER A 24 18.68 26.99 49.82
C SER A 24 19.38 26.11 48.78
N LEU A 25 19.73 26.66 47.61
CA LEU A 25 20.40 25.91 46.53
C LEU A 25 21.74 25.27 46.96
N GLN A 26 22.28 25.66 48.11
CA GLN A 26 23.53 25.17 48.68
C GLN A 26 23.36 23.87 49.48
N ASP A 27 22.14 23.53 49.92
CA ASP A 27 21.85 22.33 50.73
C ASP A 27 21.50 21.10 49.89
N ILE A 28 21.48 21.25 48.56
CA ILE A 28 21.17 20.17 47.63
C ILE A 28 22.46 19.39 47.33
N PRO A 29 22.49 18.06 47.54
CA PRO A 29 23.68 17.26 47.27
C PRO A 29 24.16 17.46 45.81
N PRO A 30 25.49 17.54 45.56
CA PRO A 30 26.04 17.96 44.27
C PRO A 30 25.58 17.09 43.09
N GLN A 31 25.22 15.84 43.35
CA GLN A 31 24.68 14.89 42.36
C GLN A 31 23.30 15.31 41.82
N VAL A 32 22.49 16.01 42.62
CA VAL A 32 21.16 16.48 42.22
C VAL A 32 21.27 17.79 41.43
N ILE A 33 22.25 18.64 41.74
CA ILE A 33 22.56 19.85 40.96
C ILE A 33 23.07 19.48 39.55
N SER A 34 23.94 18.47 39.43
CA SER A 34 24.40 17.96 38.13
C SER A 34 23.29 17.30 37.30
N ALA A 35 22.24 16.79 37.95
CA ALA A 35 21.07 16.22 37.27
C ALA A 35 20.09 17.28 36.77
N LEU A 36 20.14 18.50 37.32
CA LEU A 36 19.32 19.65 36.93
C LEU A 36 20.01 20.58 35.91
N SER A 37 21.33 20.54 35.80
CA SER A 37 22.08 21.24 34.76
C SER A 37 21.93 20.51 33.43
N ILE A 38 21.11 21.04 32.52
CA ILE A 38 21.09 20.58 31.12
C ILE A 38 22.49 20.87 30.56
N PRO A 39 23.32 19.84 30.28
CA PRO A 39 24.64 20.09 29.72
C PRO A 39 24.47 20.81 28.38
N SER A 40 25.33 21.79 28.09
CA SER A 40 25.33 22.42 26.77
C SER A 40 25.52 21.32 25.72
N PRO A 41 24.67 21.27 24.69
CA PRO A 41 24.72 20.19 23.71
C PRO A 41 26.11 20.14 23.09
N THR A 42 26.65 18.93 22.96
CA THR A 42 27.96 18.75 22.33
C THR A 42 27.86 19.13 20.86
N PHE A 43 28.99 19.54 20.27
CA PHE A 43 29.05 19.91 18.86
C PHE A 43 28.50 18.80 17.94
N ASP A 44 28.79 17.54 18.28
CA ASP A 44 28.31 16.37 17.55
C ASP A 44 26.78 16.21 17.65
N GLU A 45 26.18 16.47 18.81
CA GLU A 45 24.73 16.44 18.98
C GLU A 45 24.03 17.56 18.18
N ILE A 46 24.66 18.74 18.11
CA ILE A 46 24.16 19.83 17.26
C ILE A 46 24.22 19.43 15.79
N ILE A 47 25.32 18.84 15.33
CA ILE A 47 25.45 18.35 13.95
C ILE A 47 24.39 17.29 13.65
N ASP A 48 24.22 16.29 14.52
CA ASP A 48 23.25 15.22 14.33
C ASP A 48 21.81 15.75 14.25
N THR A 49 21.47 16.76 15.08
CA THR A 49 20.15 17.41 15.00
C THR A 49 19.97 18.21 13.72
N LEU A 50 21.03 18.87 13.23
CA LEU A 50 21.06 19.62 11.98
C LEU A 50 20.94 18.69 10.78
N ASP A 51 21.62 17.55 10.79
CA ASP A 51 21.55 16.54 9.74
C ASP A 51 20.17 15.89 9.69
N ASN A 52 19.57 15.58 10.85
CA ASN A 52 18.20 15.09 10.92
C ASN A 52 17.20 16.14 10.43
N PHE A 53 17.41 17.41 10.78
CA PHE A 53 16.58 18.51 10.30
C PHE A 53 16.72 18.69 8.79
N THR A 54 17.95 18.68 8.27
CA THR A 54 18.26 18.82 6.84
C THR A 54 17.74 17.63 6.04
N ALA A 55 17.81 16.41 6.58
CA ALA A 55 17.20 15.23 5.98
C ALA A 55 15.67 15.34 5.92
N ARG A 56 15.02 15.80 6.99
CA ARG A 56 13.57 16.05 6.99
C ARG A 56 13.18 17.14 6.00
N PHE A 57 14.00 18.18 5.89
CA PHE A 57 13.79 19.27 4.95
C PHE A 57 14.03 18.85 3.50
N SER A 58 15.02 17.99 3.24
CA SER A 58 15.27 17.45 1.91
C SER A 58 14.11 16.58 1.44
N PHE A 59 13.44 15.83 2.33
CA PHE A 59 12.18 15.16 2.01
C PHE A 59 11.03 16.12 1.68
N MET A 60 11.00 17.32 2.29
CA MET A 60 9.99 18.36 1.98
C MET A 60 10.30 19.10 0.68
N ILE A 61 11.58 19.37 0.39
CA ILE A 61 12.05 20.08 -0.81
C ILE A 61 12.09 19.16 -2.02
N ASN A 62 12.27 17.85 -1.84
CA ASN A 62 12.07 16.82 -2.86
C ASN A 62 10.57 16.62 -3.15
N PHE A 63 9.86 17.72 -3.44
CA PHE A 63 8.76 17.69 -4.39
C PHE A 63 9.38 17.29 -5.73
N ASP A 64 9.49 15.97 -5.93
CA ASP A 64 9.91 15.34 -7.17
C ASP A 64 8.90 15.72 -8.26
N SER A 65 9.08 16.93 -8.78
CA SER A 65 8.35 17.50 -9.89
C SER A 65 8.93 16.90 -11.17
N LYS A 66 8.81 15.57 -11.28
CA LYS A 66 8.72 14.96 -12.62
C LYS A 66 7.70 15.79 -13.38
N GLN A 67 8.08 16.28 -14.56
CA GLN A 67 7.19 16.97 -15.50
C GLN A 67 5.93 16.13 -15.67
N LYS A 68 4.92 16.43 -14.88
CA LYS A 68 3.63 15.76 -14.91
C LYS A 68 2.77 16.56 -15.86
N ASP A 69 2.12 15.87 -16.78
CA ASP A 69 1.12 16.48 -17.63
C ASP A 69 0.00 17.02 -16.74
N PHE A 70 -0.03 18.35 -16.52
CA PHE A 70 -1.04 19.00 -15.68
C PHE A 70 -2.42 19.07 -16.36
N LYS A 71 -2.49 18.80 -17.67
CA LYS A 71 -3.73 18.83 -18.46
C LYS A 71 -4.84 17.94 -17.90
N PRO A 72 -4.62 16.62 -17.66
CA PRO A 72 -5.65 15.76 -17.05
C PRO A 72 -6.07 16.22 -15.65
N LEU A 73 -5.13 16.75 -14.85
CA LEU A 73 -5.43 17.26 -13.52
C LEU A 73 -6.32 18.51 -13.58
N LEU A 74 -6.07 19.41 -14.53
CA LEU A 74 -6.90 20.59 -14.80
C LEU A 74 -8.31 20.22 -15.27
N ILE A 75 -8.44 19.20 -16.13
CA ILE A 75 -9.74 18.70 -16.59
C ILE A 75 -10.53 18.13 -15.41
N ASN A 76 -9.90 17.29 -14.58
CA ASN A 76 -10.53 16.73 -13.39
C ASN A 76 -10.90 17.80 -12.37
N LEU A 77 -10.05 18.81 -12.18
CA LEU A 77 -10.34 19.95 -11.32
C LEU A 77 -11.54 20.75 -11.83
N SER A 78 -11.61 20.98 -13.15
CA SER A 78 -12.73 21.66 -13.80
C SER A 78 -14.02 20.86 -13.75
N LEU A 79 -13.96 19.53 -13.71
CA LEU A 79 -15.13 18.67 -13.55
C LEU A 79 -15.61 18.63 -12.09
N LEU A 80 -14.68 18.73 -11.13
CA LEU A 80 -14.97 18.67 -9.70
C LEU A 80 -15.48 20.02 -9.15
N THR A 81 -15.11 21.15 -9.76
CA THR A 81 -15.56 22.49 -9.36
C THR A 81 -17.08 22.69 -9.29
N PRO A 82 -17.90 22.29 -10.28
CA PRO A 82 -19.36 22.46 -10.17
C PRO A 82 -19.94 21.62 -9.01
N PHE A 83 -19.39 20.42 -8.78
CA PHE A 83 -19.77 19.59 -7.64
C PHE A 83 -19.40 20.25 -6.30
N TYR A 84 -18.21 20.85 -6.21
CA TYR A 84 -17.78 21.60 -5.04
C TYR A 84 -18.68 22.83 -4.78
N VAL A 85 -19.00 23.62 -5.81
CA VAL A 85 -19.89 24.79 -5.69
C VAL A 85 -21.29 24.36 -5.25
N TYR A 86 -21.80 23.24 -5.78
CA TYR A 86 -23.08 22.67 -5.35
C TYR A 86 -23.07 22.28 -3.86
N LEU A 87 -22.02 21.58 -3.41
CA LEU A 87 -21.84 21.20 -1.99
C LEU A 87 -21.75 22.43 -1.07
N MET A 88 -20.97 23.44 -1.48
CA MET A 88 -20.83 24.68 -0.72
C MET A 88 -22.14 25.46 -0.63
N LYS A 89 -22.95 25.44 -1.70
CA LYS A 89 -24.25 26.13 -1.71
C LYS A 89 -25.30 25.43 -0.85
N HIS A 90 -25.35 24.09 -0.86
CA HIS A 90 -26.45 23.35 -0.22
C HIS A 90 -26.13 22.84 1.19
N TYR A 91 -24.89 22.43 1.46
CA TYR A 91 -24.58 21.64 2.66
C TYR A 91 -23.59 22.32 3.61
N ILE A 92 -22.64 23.11 3.10
CA ILE A 92 -21.48 23.55 3.89
C ILE A 92 -21.57 25.06 4.19
N SER A 93 -22.01 25.39 5.40
CA SER A 93 -21.87 26.75 5.95
C SER A 93 -20.38 27.09 6.18
N TYR A 94 -20.02 28.38 6.10
CA TYR A 94 -18.64 28.84 6.29
C TYR A 94 -18.02 28.40 7.64
N LYS A 95 -18.85 28.27 8.69
CA LYS A 95 -18.42 27.77 10.01
C LYS A 95 -17.94 26.32 9.93
N LEU A 96 -18.70 25.46 9.26
CA LEU A 96 -18.32 24.06 9.04
C LEU A 96 -17.08 23.97 8.18
N TRP A 97 -16.95 24.83 7.17
CA TRP A 97 -15.77 24.87 6.32
C TRP A 97 -14.50 25.20 7.12
N ILE A 98 -14.52 26.23 7.97
CA ILE A 98 -13.40 26.59 8.85
C ILE A 98 -13.05 25.43 9.81
N ILE A 99 -14.06 24.77 10.40
CA ILE A 99 -13.83 23.61 11.27
C ILE A 99 -13.19 22.46 10.48
N CYS A 100 -13.69 22.12 9.29
CA CYS A 100 -13.13 21.07 8.45
C CYS A 100 -11.68 21.36 8.06
N VAL A 101 -11.36 22.60 7.69
CA VAL A 101 -9.99 23.02 7.36
C VAL A 101 -9.08 22.92 8.58
N SER A 102 -9.53 23.36 9.75
CA SER A 102 -8.77 23.24 11.01
C SER A 102 -8.50 21.76 11.35
N VAL A 103 -9.53 20.91 11.28
CA VAL A 103 -9.41 19.46 11.49
C VAL A 103 -8.44 18.84 10.49
N TYR A 104 -8.45 19.26 9.23
CA TYR A 104 -7.50 18.79 8.21
C TYR A 104 -6.05 19.12 8.59
N PHE A 105 -5.78 20.34 9.08
CA PHE A 105 -4.44 20.69 9.57
C PHE A 105 -4.05 19.85 10.78
N LEU A 106 -4.94 19.69 11.77
CA LEU A 106 -4.67 18.85 12.94
C LEU A 106 -4.39 17.38 12.58
N ILE A 107 -5.08 16.83 11.57
CA ILE A 107 -4.84 15.47 11.05
C ILE A 107 -3.40 15.32 10.52
N HIS A 108 -2.82 16.36 9.92
CA HIS A 108 -1.43 16.28 9.43
C HIS A 108 -0.39 16.35 10.54
N TYR A 109 -0.65 17.10 11.61
CA TYR A 109 0.29 17.25 12.72
C TYR A 109 0.21 16.12 13.75
N SER A 110 -0.93 15.45 13.87
CA SER A 110 -1.12 14.37 14.83
C SER A 110 -0.40 13.07 14.43
N THR A 111 0.37 12.50 15.35
CA THR A 111 1.14 11.26 15.15
C THR A 111 0.24 10.05 14.83
N TRP A 112 -0.90 9.92 15.51
CA TRP A 112 -1.89 8.86 15.27
C TRP A 112 -2.52 8.98 13.87
N CYS A 113 -2.82 10.20 13.45
CA CYS A 113 -3.38 10.48 12.14
C CYS A 113 -2.36 10.26 11.02
N ILE A 114 -1.08 10.53 11.25
CA ILE A 114 0.01 10.17 10.33
C ILE A 114 0.05 8.65 10.12
N ALA A 115 -0.04 7.86 11.20
CA ALA A 115 -0.09 6.40 11.11
C ALA A 115 -1.32 5.90 10.35
N LEU A 116 -2.50 6.45 10.66
CA LEU A 116 -3.75 6.15 9.96
C LEU A 116 -3.64 6.47 8.46
N ARG A 117 -3.11 7.64 8.10
CA ARG A 117 -2.91 8.04 6.70
C ARG A 117 -1.97 7.06 5.99
N ARG A 118 -0.83 6.71 6.60
CA ARG A 118 0.11 5.72 6.05
C ARG A 118 -0.56 4.36 5.84
N LEU A 119 -1.41 3.93 6.76
CA LEU A 119 -2.19 2.69 6.65
C LEU A 119 -3.23 2.78 5.52
N LEU A 120 -3.97 3.88 5.41
CA LEU A 120 -4.95 4.11 4.34
C LEU A 120 -4.28 4.08 2.96
N PHE A 121 -3.11 4.71 2.82
CA PHE A 121 -2.34 4.68 1.57
C PHE A 121 -1.82 3.28 1.19
N ARG A 122 -1.80 2.32 2.12
CA ARG A 122 -1.49 0.91 1.81
C ARG A 122 -2.65 0.20 1.12
N LEU A 123 -3.88 0.68 1.30
CA LEU A 123 -5.08 0.07 0.72
C LEU A 123 -5.14 0.32 -0.80
N LYS A 124 -5.48 -0.74 -1.55
CA LYS A 124 -5.62 -0.66 -3.02
C LYS A 124 -6.73 0.30 -3.45
N ILE A 125 -7.85 0.30 -2.72
CA ILE A 125 -9.01 1.16 -3.00
C ILE A 125 -8.62 2.64 -2.93
N VAL A 126 -7.87 3.04 -1.90
CA VAL A 126 -7.43 4.44 -1.75
C VAL A 126 -6.54 4.86 -2.92
N LYS A 127 -5.59 4.02 -3.32
CA LYS A 127 -4.74 4.27 -4.50
C LYS A 127 -5.54 4.32 -5.80
N GLN A 128 -6.57 3.50 -5.95
CA GLN A 128 -7.44 3.48 -7.13
C GLN A 128 -8.31 4.74 -7.22
N ILE A 129 -8.94 5.15 -6.11
CA ILE A 129 -9.69 6.41 -6.02
C ILE A 129 -8.76 7.58 -6.31
N LEU A 130 -7.56 7.59 -5.71
CA LEU A 130 -6.59 8.64 -5.96
C LEU A 130 -6.16 8.64 -7.43
N SER A 131 -5.88 7.49 -8.03
CA SER A 131 -5.55 7.40 -9.46
C SER A 131 -6.68 7.88 -10.36
N PHE A 132 -7.93 7.65 -9.98
CA PHE A 132 -9.08 8.16 -10.74
C PHE A 132 -9.17 9.69 -10.62
N LEU A 133 -8.98 10.22 -9.41
CA LEU A 133 -9.11 11.66 -9.14
C LEU A 133 -7.95 12.47 -9.71
N THR A 134 -6.71 12.00 -9.55
CA THR A 134 -5.50 12.70 -10.02
C THR A 134 -5.04 12.26 -11.41
N ASN A 135 -5.69 11.24 -11.99
CA ASN A 135 -5.27 10.56 -13.22
C ASN A 135 -3.80 10.09 -13.18
N GLU A 136 -3.25 9.94 -11.98
CA GLU A 136 -1.91 9.44 -11.76
C GLU A 136 -1.96 7.93 -11.66
N ILE A 137 -1.24 7.25 -12.54
CA ILE A 137 -1.04 5.81 -12.43
C ILE A 137 -0.08 5.59 -11.25
N TYR A 138 -0.64 5.45 -10.04
CA TYR A 138 0.06 4.87 -8.90
C TYR A 138 0.28 3.40 -9.23
N SER A 139 1.32 3.13 -10.02
CA SER A 139 1.82 1.80 -10.27
C SER A 139 1.93 1.11 -8.91
N MET A 140 1.24 -0.02 -8.77
CA MET A 140 1.61 -1.00 -7.76
C MET A 140 2.99 -1.47 -8.17
N THR A 141 4.00 -0.74 -7.70
CA THR A 141 5.38 -1.07 -7.97
C THR A 141 5.64 -2.36 -7.23
N ASP A 142 5.75 -3.43 -7.99
CA ASP A 142 6.01 -4.74 -7.45
C ASP A 142 7.51 -4.82 -7.13
N ASN A 143 7.89 -4.22 -6.00
CA ASN A 143 9.22 -4.39 -5.42
C ASN A 143 9.57 -5.89 -5.31
N GLU A 144 8.57 -6.74 -5.10
CA GLU A 144 8.67 -8.20 -5.08
C GLU A 144 9.16 -8.78 -6.42
N ILE A 145 8.64 -8.29 -7.55
CA ILE A 145 9.08 -8.72 -8.89
C ILE A 145 10.53 -8.28 -9.09
N GLU A 146 10.89 -7.06 -8.70
CA GLU A 146 12.26 -6.59 -8.86
C GLU A 146 13.27 -7.43 -8.05
N VAL A 147 12.94 -7.75 -6.79
CA VAL A 147 13.72 -8.66 -5.96
C VAL A 147 13.80 -10.05 -6.58
N ALA A 148 12.68 -10.57 -7.11
CA ALA A 148 12.67 -11.85 -7.80
C ALA A 148 13.58 -11.83 -9.04
N LEU A 149 13.51 -10.79 -9.87
CA LEU A 149 14.38 -10.61 -11.04
C LEU A 149 15.86 -10.59 -10.65
N LEU A 150 16.23 -9.87 -9.59
CA LEU A 150 17.60 -9.85 -9.07
C LEU A 150 18.05 -11.24 -8.61
N ASN A 151 17.17 -11.99 -7.95
CA ASN A 151 17.44 -13.35 -7.46
C ASN A 151 17.49 -14.43 -8.55
N LEU A 152 16.91 -14.19 -9.75
CA LEU A 152 16.94 -15.13 -10.88
C LEU A 152 18.35 -15.37 -11.48
N ASN A 153 19.38 -14.69 -10.99
CA ASN A 153 20.77 -14.73 -11.48
C ASN A 153 21.49 -16.08 -11.41
N THR A 154 20.82 -17.19 -11.07
CA THR A 154 21.53 -18.41 -10.68
C THR A 154 21.61 -19.52 -11.71
N LYS A 155 20.86 -19.52 -12.83
CA LYS A 155 20.89 -20.68 -13.76
C LYS A 155 20.84 -20.42 -15.28
N ASN A 156 20.15 -19.39 -15.79
CA ASN A 156 19.86 -19.27 -17.23
C ASN A 156 20.11 -17.86 -17.86
N SER A 157 20.87 -16.98 -17.21
CA SER A 157 21.11 -15.62 -17.74
C SER A 157 22.25 -15.61 -18.76
N ILE A 158 21.95 -15.14 -19.98
CA ILE A 158 22.93 -14.94 -21.04
C ILE A 158 23.91 -13.81 -20.65
N ASP A 159 23.41 -12.75 -20.01
CA ASP A 159 24.17 -11.62 -19.45
C ASP A 159 23.58 -11.18 -18.09
N GLN A 160 24.36 -10.43 -17.29
CA GLN A 160 23.89 -9.90 -16.00
C GLN A 160 22.68 -8.95 -16.12
N ASN A 161 22.60 -8.23 -17.25
CA ASN A 161 21.56 -7.23 -17.50
C ASN A 161 20.35 -7.79 -18.25
N THR A 162 20.47 -8.94 -18.93
CA THR A 162 19.37 -9.54 -19.69
C THR A 162 18.85 -10.79 -19.00
N LYS A 163 17.56 -10.81 -18.68
CA LYS A 163 16.95 -11.93 -17.95
C LYS A 163 15.76 -12.48 -18.71
N ILE A 164 15.67 -13.79 -18.77
CA ILE A 164 14.50 -14.49 -19.27
C ILE A 164 13.58 -14.74 -18.08
N VAL A 165 12.33 -14.31 -18.22
CA VAL A 165 11.31 -14.37 -17.16
C VAL A 165 10.08 -15.02 -17.74
N GLU A 166 9.53 -15.97 -17.01
CA GLU A 166 8.28 -16.62 -17.35
C GLU A 166 7.14 -15.92 -16.60
N PHE A 167 6.18 -15.37 -17.34
CA PHE A 167 4.94 -14.88 -16.75
C PHE A 167 3.90 -16.00 -16.73
N GLN A 168 3.21 -16.13 -15.61
CA GLN A 168 2.12 -17.09 -15.42
C GLN A 168 0.81 -16.35 -15.17
N LEU A 169 -0.20 -16.70 -15.96
CA LEU A 169 -1.59 -16.25 -15.80
C LEU A 169 -2.49 -17.46 -15.61
N MET A 170 -3.59 -17.26 -14.91
CA MET A 170 -4.67 -18.23 -14.82
C MET A 170 -5.79 -17.80 -15.76
N GLU A 171 -6.23 -18.69 -16.62
CA GLU A 171 -7.45 -18.55 -17.40
C GLU A 171 -8.59 -19.24 -16.67
N ASN A 172 -9.66 -18.49 -16.45
CA ASN A 172 -10.80 -18.84 -15.63
C ASN A 172 -12.06 -18.88 -16.49
N GLU A 173 -12.88 -19.92 -16.29
CA GLU A 173 -14.15 -20.07 -16.97
C GLU A 173 -15.25 -20.53 -16.02
N ARG A 174 -16.48 -20.17 -16.37
CA ARG A 174 -17.68 -20.50 -15.61
C ARG A 174 -18.67 -21.29 -16.47
N ARG A 175 -19.30 -22.28 -15.85
CA ARG A 175 -20.36 -23.08 -16.46
C ARG A 175 -21.70 -22.36 -16.35
N TRP A 176 -22.36 -22.17 -17.49
CA TRP A 176 -23.68 -21.58 -17.60
C TRP A 176 -24.68 -22.61 -18.12
N VAL A 177 -25.89 -22.60 -17.55
CA VAL A 177 -26.99 -23.48 -17.99
C VAL A 177 -27.31 -23.17 -19.45
N GLY A 178 -27.26 -24.19 -20.32
CA GLY A 178 -27.52 -24.08 -21.76
C GLY A 178 -26.32 -23.64 -22.63
N LEU A 179 -25.35 -22.89 -22.08
CA LEU A 179 -24.17 -22.41 -22.83
C LEU A 179 -22.91 -23.24 -22.59
N GLY A 180 -22.83 -23.98 -21.48
CA GLY A 180 -21.63 -24.71 -21.08
C GLY A 180 -20.55 -23.79 -20.48
N TRP A 181 -19.28 -24.14 -20.68
CA TRP A 181 -18.15 -23.40 -20.15
C TRP A 181 -17.89 -22.12 -20.97
N CYS A 182 -17.85 -20.97 -20.30
CA CYS A 182 -17.66 -19.67 -20.93
C CYS A 182 -16.75 -18.76 -20.09
N LYS A 183 -16.12 -17.79 -20.75
CA LYS A 183 -15.31 -16.71 -20.12
C LYS A 183 -16.15 -15.58 -19.52
N LYS A 184 -17.47 -15.75 -19.42
CA LYS A 184 -18.35 -14.75 -18.79
C LYS A 184 -18.44 -15.06 -17.30
N MET A 185 -17.74 -14.26 -16.50
CA MET A 185 -17.66 -14.42 -15.05
C MET A 185 -18.73 -13.59 -14.34
N LEU A 186 -19.01 -13.89 -13.08
CA LEU A 186 -19.85 -13.02 -12.25
C LEU A 186 -19.11 -11.74 -11.85
N PHE A 187 -19.84 -10.66 -11.57
CA PHE A 187 -19.27 -9.35 -11.26
C PHE A 187 -18.35 -9.34 -10.02
N LEU A 188 -18.68 -10.12 -8.99
CA LEU A 188 -17.91 -10.21 -7.73
C LEU A 188 -16.91 -11.38 -7.73
N GLU A 189 -16.73 -12.03 -8.88
CA GLU A 189 -15.86 -13.18 -9.05
C GLU A 189 -14.50 -12.77 -9.63
N ARG A 190 -13.59 -13.74 -9.74
CA ARG A 190 -12.36 -13.61 -10.52
C ARG A 190 -12.70 -13.31 -11.98
N LEU A 191 -11.92 -12.44 -12.59
CA LEU A 191 -12.01 -12.15 -14.03
C LEU A 191 -11.49 -13.34 -14.88
N PRO A 192 -11.78 -13.35 -16.19
CA PRO A 192 -11.41 -14.46 -17.08
C PRO A 192 -9.91 -14.73 -17.11
N PHE A 193 -9.08 -13.70 -16.96
CA PHE A 193 -7.64 -13.86 -16.83
C PHE A 193 -7.15 -13.16 -15.57
N CYS A 194 -6.34 -13.81 -14.75
CA CYS A 194 -5.74 -13.17 -13.59
C CYS A 194 -4.34 -13.70 -13.27
N THR A 195 -3.55 -12.92 -12.55
CA THR A 195 -2.26 -13.37 -12.05
C THR A 195 -2.45 -14.38 -10.92
N ILE A 196 -1.45 -15.23 -10.68
CA ILE A 196 -1.48 -16.23 -9.59
C ILE A 196 -1.72 -15.59 -8.21
N ASP A 197 -1.16 -14.40 -8.00
CA ASP A 197 -1.33 -13.60 -6.77
C ASP A 197 -2.71 -12.90 -6.68
N PHE A 198 -3.55 -13.00 -7.71
CA PHE A 198 -4.82 -12.28 -7.85
C PHE A 198 -4.69 -10.75 -7.72
N LYS A 199 -3.49 -10.20 -7.95
CA LYS A 199 -3.24 -8.76 -7.86
C LYS A 199 -3.77 -8.02 -9.08
N ASN A 200 -3.57 -8.61 -10.26
CA ASN A 200 -3.96 -8.05 -11.54
C ASN A 200 -4.89 -9.04 -12.25
N SER A 201 -5.87 -8.48 -12.93
CA SER A 201 -6.98 -9.22 -13.53
C SER A 201 -7.39 -8.52 -14.82
N TYR A 202 -7.70 -9.29 -15.86
CA TYR A 202 -7.90 -8.81 -17.22
C TYR A 202 -9.10 -9.50 -17.87
N ASN A 203 -9.76 -8.80 -18.78
CA ASN A 203 -10.83 -9.39 -19.59
C ASN A 203 -10.28 -10.13 -20.82
N ASP A 204 -9.17 -9.65 -21.36
CA ASP A 204 -8.49 -10.24 -22.51
C ASP A 204 -6.97 -10.34 -22.29
N LEU A 205 -6.31 -11.26 -23.00
CA LEU A 205 -4.87 -11.49 -22.91
C LEU A 205 -4.04 -10.32 -23.48
N ASN A 206 -4.64 -9.54 -24.38
CA ASN A 206 -3.98 -8.39 -25.02
C ASN A 206 -3.88 -7.16 -24.10
N GLU A 207 -4.68 -7.12 -23.03
CA GLU A 207 -4.68 -6.04 -22.05
C GLU A 207 -3.50 -6.14 -21.07
N PHE A 208 -2.75 -7.24 -21.10
CA PHE A 208 -1.63 -7.45 -20.19
C PHE A 208 -0.59 -6.34 -20.31
N GLN A 209 -0.30 -5.70 -19.18
CA GLN A 209 0.73 -4.68 -19.06
C GLN A 209 1.91 -5.21 -18.27
N PHE A 210 3.12 -4.93 -18.75
CA PHE A 210 4.34 -5.29 -18.03
C PHE A 210 4.46 -4.52 -16.70
N PRO A 211 5.01 -5.17 -15.67
CA PRO A 211 5.29 -4.49 -14.41
C PRO A 211 6.37 -3.43 -14.61
N LYS A 212 6.19 -2.27 -13.97
CA LYS A 212 7.16 -1.18 -13.98
C LYS A 212 8.16 -1.38 -12.84
N LEU A 213 9.44 -1.39 -13.17
CA LEU A 213 10.54 -1.52 -12.20
C LEU A 213 10.97 -0.14 -11.72
N LYS A 214 11.14 0.05 -10.40
CA LYS A 214 11.50 1.37 -9.85
C LYS A 214 12.95 1.73 -10.15
N ASN A 215 13.88 0.84 -9.83
CA ASN A 215 15.30 1.12 -9.98
C ASN A 215 15.78 0.96 -11.44
N TYR A 216 14.97 0.33 -12.29
CA TYR A 216 15.25 0.11 -13.71
C TYR A 216 14.13 0.74 -14.57
N SER A 217 14.00 2.07 -14.47
CA SER A 217 12.93 2.83 -15.13
C SER A 217 13.00 2.74 -16.66
N SER A 218 14.19 2.51 -17.23
CA SER A 218 14.44 2.38 -18.67
C SER A 218 14.44 0.92 -19.16
N SER A 219 13.92 -0.02 -18.35
CA SER A 219 13.84 -1.43 -18.70
C SER A 219 12.94 -1.69 -19.91
N LYS A 220 13.39 -2.57 -20.81
CA LYS A 220 12.64 -2.99 -22.00
C LYS A 220 12.20 -4.43 -21.85
N TRP A 221 10.92 -4.66 -22.11
CA TRP A 221 10.29 -5.98 -22.09
C TRP A 221 10.01 -6.42 -23.53
N ILE A 222 10.45 -7.63 -23.87
CA ILE A 222 10.28 -8.20 -25.20
C ILE A 222 9.68 -9.59 -25.03
N TRP A 223 8.55 -9.86 -25.67
CA TRP A 223 8.00 -11.22 -25.70
C TRP A 223 8.89 -12.12 -26.54
N LEU A 224 9.31 -13.26 -25.97
CA LEU A 224 9.99 -14.31 -26.72
C LEU A 224 8.96 -15.16 -27.46
N ASP A 225 7.88 -15.50 -26.76
CA ASP A 225 6.78 -16.29 -27.31
C ASP A 225 5.73 -15.40 -27.99
N LYS A 226 5.24 -15.83 -29.17
CA LYS A 226 4.21 -15.12 -29.94
C LYS A 226 2.87 -15.03 -29.19
N ASN A 227 2.46 -16.12 -28.55
CA ASN A 227 1.17 -16.25 -27.87
C ASN A 227 1.35 -16.84 -26.48
N TRP A 228 0.33 -16.73 -25.63
CA TRP A 228 0.27 -17.44 -24.37
C TRP A 228 0.11 -18.94 -24.63
N ILE A 229 0.93 -19.75 -23.94
CA ILE A 229 0.97 -21.21 -24.11
C ILE A 229 0.34 -21.84 -22.86
N VAL A 230 -0.49 -22.87 -23.04
CA VAL A 230 -1.01 -23.64 -21.91
C VAL A 230 0.14 -24.45 -21.31
N ASP A 231 0.29 -24.42 -19.99
CA ASP A 231 1.34 -25.22 -19.36
C ASP A 231 1.01 -26.71 -19.47
N SER A 232 1.91 -27.48 -20.08
CA SER A 232 1.73 -28.91 -20.40
C SER A 232 1.45 -29.77 -19.17
N ASN A 233 1.91 -29.33 -18.00
CA ASN A 233 1.72 -30.02 -16.74
C ASN A 233 0.35 -29.71 -16.09
N THR A 234 -0.38 -28.72 -16.61
CA THR A 234 -1.64 -28.25 -16.03
C THR A 234 -2.80 -28.50 -16.97
N ASN A 235 -3.64 -29.47 -16.60
CA ASN A 235 -4.98 -29.60 -17.16
C ASN A 235 -5.95 -28.64 -16.43
N TRP A 236 -7.18 -28.55 -16.94
CA TRP A 236 -8.24 -27.83 -16.25
C TRP A 236 -8.48 -28.38 -14.85
N THR A 237 -8.42 -27.50 -13.85
CA THR A 237 -8.89 -27.78 -12.49
C THR A 237 -10.30 -27.25 -12.31
N TYR A 238 -11.21 -28.11 -11.90
CA TYR A 238 -12.63 -27.82 -11.71
C TYR A 238 -12.93 -27.57 -10.24
N TYR A 239 -13.67 -26.51 -9.96
CA TYR A 239 -14.04 -26.07 -8.62
C TYR A 239 -15.55 -25.92 -8.49
N ASP A 240 -16.01 -25.80 -7.25
CA ASP A 240 -17.38 -25.41 -6.93
C ASP A 240 -17.66 -23.93 -7.27
N ASN A 241 -18.82 -23.42 -6.86
CA ASN A 241 -19.20 -22.02 -7.07
C ASN A 241 -18.29 -20.99 -6.36
N HIS A 242 -17.49 -21.42 -5.40
CA HIS A 242 -16.67 -20.56 -4.55
C HIS A 242 -15.16 -20.77 -4.79
N TRP A 243 -14.76 -21.38 -5.91
CA TRP A 243 -13.37 -21.70 -6.22
C TRP A 243 -12.69 -22.63 -5.19
N LYS A 244 -13.48 -23.49 -4.54
CA LYS A 244 -13.00 -24.49 -3.56
C LYS A 244 -13.10 -25.90 -4.13
N HIS A 245 -12.43 -26.83 -3.46
CA HIS A 245 -12.44 -28.26 -3.80
C HIS A 245 -12.02 -28.54 -5.24
N GLY A 246 -10.81 -28.11 -5.61
CA GLY A 246 -10.23 -28.35 -6.93
C GLY A 246 -10.10 -29.84 -7.25
N GLN A 247 -10.56 -30.24 -8.43
CA GLN A 247 -10.48 -31.61 -8.95
C GLN A 247 -10.07 -31.60 -10.42
N ASN A 248 -9.44 -32.67 -10.89
CA ASN A 248 -8.96 -32.77 -12.28
C ASN A 248 -10.01 -33.32 -13.24
N PHE A 249 -11.21 -33.64 -12.75
CA PHE A 249 -12.31 -34.17 -13.53
C PHE A 249 -13.55 -33.27 -13.41
N ASP A 250 -14.33 -33.22 -14.49
CA ASP A 250 -15.59 -32.49 -14.51
C ASP A 250 -16.68 -33.28 -13.76
N SER A 251 -17.55 -32.57 -13.07
CA SER A 251 -18.70 -33.13 -12.35
C SER A 251 -19.85 -32.14 -12.36
N ILE A 252 -21.07 -32.62 -12.14
CA ILE A 252 -22.27 -31.77 -12.18
C ILE A 252 -22.29 -30.70 -11.08
N THR A 253 -21.52 -30.93 -10.01
CA THR A 253 -21.36 -29.97 -8.89
C THR A 253 -20.25 -28.94 -9.17
N LYS A 254 -19.59 -29.01 -10.32
CA LYS A 254 -18.53 -28.08 -10.72
C LYS A 254 -19.10 -26.98 -11.62
N TYR A 255 -18.77 -25.75 -11.25
CA TYR A 255 -19.30 -24.56 -11.88
C TYR A 255 -18.21 -23.61 -12.36
N THR A 256 -17.00 -23.73 -11.84
CA THR A 256 -15.87 -22.90 -12.22
C THR A 256 -14.67 -23.78 -12.56
N ARG A 257 -13.82 -23.33 -13.47
CA ARG A 257 -12.58 -24.02 -13.81
C ARG A 257 -11.46 -23.03 -14.08
N SER A 258 -10.24 -23.43 -13.81
CA SER A 258 -9.05 -22.66 -14.18
C SER A 258 -8.00 -23.53 -14.87
N ARG A 259 -7.17 -22.91 -15.71
CA ARG A 259 -5.93 -23.51 -16.22
C ARG A 259 -4.80 -22.48 -16.20
N ASN A 260 -3.56 -22.95 -16.14
CA ASN A 260 -2.41 -22.06 -16.16
C ASN A 260 -1.93 -21.83 -17.59
N LEU A 261 -1.67 -20.56 -17.89
CA LEU A 261 -1.04 -20.07 -19.09
C LEU A 261 0.33 -19.54 -18.72
N LYS A 262 1.32 -19.85 -19.54
CA LYS A 262 2.68 -19.32 -19.43
C LYS A 262 3.09 -18.60 -20.70
N ARG A 263 3.95 -17.59 -20.53
CA ARG A 263 4.56 -16.90 -21.65
C ARG A 263 5.92 -16.35 -21.25
N GLN A 264 6.93 -16.66 -22.04
CA GLN A 264 8.28 -16.21 -21.76
C GLN A 264 8.54 -14.82 -22.35
N CYS A 265 9.24 -14.01 -21.58
CA CYS A 265 9.69 -12.69 -21.99
C CYS A 265 11.17 -12.51 -21.66
N LEU A 266 11.82 -11.66 -22.43
CA LEU A 266 13.15 -11.17 -22.19
C LEU A 266 13.06 -9.76 -21.62
N VAL A 267 13.76 -9.54 -20.52
CA VAL A 267 13.87 -8.25 -19.85
C VAL A 267 15.30 -7.75 -20.01
N VAL A 268 15.45 -6.59 -20.62
CA VAL A 268 16.72 -5.86 -20.65
C VAL A 268 16.68 -4.82 -19.54
N LEU A 269 17.45 -5.05 -18.49
CA LEU A 269 17.59 -4.15 -17.36
C LEU A 269 18.58 -3.05 -17.71
N ASN A 270 18.04 -1.87 -18.00
CA ASN A 270 18.80 -0.64 -18.09
C ASN A 270 18.47 0.21 -16.86
N LYS A 271 19.51 0.82 -16.26
CA LYS A 271 19.32 1.79 -15.17
C LYS A 271 18.81 3.11 -15.73
#